data_AF-A0A959FDI9-F1
#
_entry.id   AF-A0A959FDI9-F1
#
_cell.length_a   1.000
_cell.length_b   1.000
_cell.length_c   1.000
_cell.angle_alpha   90.00
_cell.angle_beta   90.00
_cell.angle_gamma   90.00
#
_symmetry.space_group_name_H-M   'P 1'
#
loop_
_entity.id
_entity.type
_entity.pdbx_description
1 polymer ?
#
loop_
_entity_poly.entity_id
_entity_poly.type
_entity_poly.pdbx_seq_one_letter_code
_entity_poly.pdbx_strand_id
1 'polypeptide(L)'
;MSRISKNSVHAALERAADIILSATTGDPFISRRDIRNKLEELQGEEKALVGHFYRFVDARDAKKGARVTKKDVEAALLYTKEKVLDKYDLNNNGFSKAEIDNMSTLGKLTVAFATHLKRVALAIESKTPEDIAQKLTELTDGVFFTGFGSEGDEPVEVIHLQTDLDYLDAQALADALGYDTSTPEGTIEKQYTYSPELNFELIDSIYFTDDDYGIRTNEVVRYMTAYLTDLIVVIFGEDLVAPPQHPWYWAGIAKDGSIIGLQSQVIWT
;
A
#
# COMPACT_ATOMS: atom_id res chain seq x y z
N MET A 1 4.05 -3.66 -28.24
CA MET A 1 3.27 -3.20 -27.08
C MET A 1 1.80 -3.34 -27.44
N SER A 2 1.03 -4.08 -26.65
CA SER A 2 -0.43 -4.13 -26.80
C SER A 2 -1.02 -2.74 -26.52
N ARG A 3 -2.20 -2.42 -27.08
CA ARG A 3 -2.93 -1.19 -26.73
C ARG A 3 -3.18 -1.12 -25.23
N ILE A 4 -3.13 0.09 -24.67
CA ILE A 4 -3.51 0.34 -23.27
C ILE A 4 -4.91 0.94 -23.23
N SER A 5 -5.77 0.41 -22.35
CA SER A 5 -7.16 0.84 -22.29
C SER A 5 -7.28 2.29 -21.84
N LYS A 6 -8.26 3.01 -22.39
CA LYS A 6 -8.56 4.39 -22.01
C LYS A 6 -8.82 4.53 -20.51
N ASN A 7 -9.62 3.62 -19.97
CA ASN A 7 -9.97 3.58 -18.55
C ASN A 7 -8.75 3.41 -17.64
N SER A 8 -7.80 2.54 -18.02
CA SER A 8 -6.55 2.36 -17.25
C SER A 8 -5.73 3.65 -17.21
N VAL A 9 -5.67 4.40 -18.31
CA VAL A 9 -4.94 5.68 -18.37
C VAL A 9 -5.66 6.77 -17.57
N HIS A 10 -7.00 6.80 -17.61
CA HIS A 10 -7.80 7.71 -16.79
C HIS A 10 -7.62 7.43 -15.29
N ALA A 11 -7.69 6.16 -14.87
CA ALA A 11 -7.50 5.75 -13.48
C ALA A 11 -6.09 6.11 -12.95
N ALA A 12 -5.05 5.97 -13.79
CA ALA A 12 -3.70 6.37 -13.43
C ALA A 12 -3.59 7.89 -13.19
N LEU A 13 -4.30 8.69 -13.98
CA LEU A 13 -4.34 10.15 -13.79
C LEU A 13 -5.16 10.54 -12.56
N GLU A 14 -6.29 9.87 -12.30
CA GLU A 14 -7.08 10.05 -11.08
C GLU A 14 -6.26 9.76 -9.84
N ARG A 15 -5.54 8.64 -9.81
CA ARG A 15 -4.61 8.31 -8.72
C ARG A 15 -3.55 9.39 -8.51
N ALA A 16 -2.99 9.95 -9.58
CA ALA A 16 -2.05 11.05 -9.45
C ALA A 16 -2.69 12.33 -8.86
N ALA A 17 -3.95 12.61 -9.21
CA ALA A 17 -4.72 13.70 -8.62
C ALA A 17 -4.98 13.46 -7.13
N ASP A 18 -5.38 12.25 -6.74
CA ASP A 18 -5.63 11.88 -5.35
C ASP A 18 -4.38 12.01 -4.48
N ILE A 19 -3.22 11.60 -4.99
CA ILE A 19 -1.92 11.78 -4.32
C ILE A 19 -1.59 13.26 -4.10
N ILE A 20 -1.92 14.13 -5.06
CA ILE A 20 -1.74 15.57 -4.91
C ILE A 20 -2.69 16.12 -3.83
N LEU A 21 -3.95 15.67 -3.82
CA LEU A 21 -4.94 16.08 -2.83
C LEU A 21 -4.61 15.59 -1.43
N SER A 22 -3.98 14.41 -1.29
CA SER A 22 -3.56 13.85 -0.01
C SER A 22 -2.28 14.48 0.55
N ALA A 23 -1.60 15.37 -0.20
CA ALA A 23 -0.36 16.00 0.26
C ALA A 23 -0.59 17.07 1.34
N THR A 24 -1.82 17.58 1.49
CA THR A 24 -2.13 18.63 2.47
C THR A 24 -2.16 18.10 3.91
N THR A 25 -1.60 18.85 4.86
CA THR A 25 -1.64 18.56 6.30
C THR A 25 -2.89 19.16 6.96
N GLY A 26 -4.06 19.02 6.32
CA GLY A 26 -5.34 19.54 6.83
C GLY A 26 -5.72 20.96 6.38
N ASP A 27 -4.86 21.64 5.63
CA ASP A 27 -5.20 22.93 5.00
C ASP A 27 -6.03 22.71 3.72
N PRO A 28 -6.94 23.64 3.36
CA PRO A 28 -7.70 23.55 2.10
C PRO A 28 -6.84 23.85 0.85
N PHE A 29 -5.53 24.03 1.03
CA PHE A 29 -4.59 24.45 0.01
C PHE A 29 -3.37 23.52 -0.01
N ILE A 30 -2.89 23.22 -1.22
CA ILE A 30 -1.68 22.45 -1.44
C ILE A 30 -0.54 23.41 -1.77
N SER A 31 0.45 23.50 -0.88
CA SER A 31 1.65 24.30 -1.13
C SER A 31 2.69 23.51 -1.92
N ARG A 32 3.66 24.23 -2.51
CA ARG A 32 4.82 23.63 -3.19
C ARG A 32 5.69 22.81 -2.24
N ARG A 33 5.69 23.15 -0.95
CA ARG A 33 6.42 22.40 0.07
C ARG A 33 5.75 21.06 0.33
N ASP A 34 4.44 21.06 0.48
CA ASP A 34 3.65 19.84 0.76
C ASP A 34 3.84 18.82 -0.35
N ILE A 35 3.79 19.27 -1.61
CA ILE A 35 4.07 18.39 -2.76
C ILE A 35 5.52 17.96 -2.85
N ARG A 36 6.48 18.81 -2.47
CA ARG A 36 7.88 18.38 -2.44
C ARG A 36 8.07 17.22 -1.47
N ASN A 37 7.55 17.34 -0.25
CA ASN A 37 7.60 16.29 0.76
C ASN A 37 6.89 15.03 0.24
N LYS A 38 5.69 15.17 -0.33
CA LYS A 38 4.97 14.01 -0.89
C LYS A 38 5.74 13.32 -2.00
N LEU A 39 6.44 14.07 -2.86
CA LEU A 39 7.26 13.51 -3.94
C LEU A 39 8.49 12.75 -3.42
N GLU A 40 8.98 13.00 -2.20
CA GLU A 40 10.09 12.25 -1.60
C GLU A 40 9.68 10.81 -1.27
N GLU A 41 8.40 10.60 -0.94
CA GLU A 41 7.81 9.27 -0.68
C GLU A 41 7.60 8.45 -1.97
N LEU A 42 7.42 9.12 -3.11
CA LEU A 42 7.11 8.47 -4.39
C LEU A 42 8.37 8.10 -5.17
N GLN A 43 8.25 7.08 -6.02
CA GLN A 43 9.33 6.59 -6.87
C GLN A 43 8.87 6.41 -8.34
N GLY A 44 9.84 6.27 -9.24
CA GLY A 44 9.60 5.87 -10.63
C GLY A 44 8.59 6.71 -11.41
N GLU A 45 7.73 6.03 -12.17
CA GLU A 45 6.71 6.64 -13.03
C GLU A 45 5.63 7.39 -12.25
N GLU A 46 5.31 6.96 -11.03
CA GLU A 46 4.34 7.63 -10.15
C GLU A 46 4.84 9.02 -9.76
N LYS A 47 6.08 9.11 -9.24
CA LYS A 47 6.73 10.40 -8.92
C LYS A 47 6.81 11.31 -10.13
N ALA A 48 7.18 10.78 -11.29
CA ALA A 48 7.31 11.53 -12.52
C ALA A 48 5.96 12.13 -12.96
N LEU A 49 4.89 11.33 -12.94
CA LEU A 49 3.55 11.79 -13.28
C LEU A 49 3.03 12.82 -12.27
N VAL A 50 3.06 12.51 -10.97
CA VAL A 50 2.56 13.40 -9.90
C VAL A 50 3.29 14.75 -9.95
N GLY A 51 4.61 14.74 -10.07
CA GLY A 51 5.39 15.98 -10.13
C GLY A 51 5.15 16.79 -11.39
N HIS A 52 4.95 16.14 -12.55
CA HIS A 52 4.64 16.83 -13.79
C HIS A 52 3.20 17.37 -13.79
N PHE A 53 2.24 16.60 -13.28
CA PHE A 53 0.85 16.99 -13.21
C PHE A 53 0.65 18.15 -12.23
N TYR A 54 1.28 18.13 -11.05
CA TYR A 54 1.25 19.26 -10.13
C TYR A 54 1.77 20.55 -10.76
N ARG A 55 2.91 20.50 -11.48
CA ARG A 55 3.42 21.69 -12.20
C ARG A 55 2.45 22.18 -13.27
N PHE A 56 1.73 21.27 -13.92
CA PHE A 56 0.67 21.63 -14.86
C PHE A 56 -0.49 22.36 -14.18
N VAL A 57 -0.90 21.92 -12.97
CA VAL A 57 -1.92 22.61 -12.16
C VAL A 57 -1.42 23.98 -11.68
N ASP A 58 -0.24 24.04 -11.07
CA ASP A 58 0.36 25.27 -10.53
C ASP A 58 0.61 26.34 -11.62
N ALA A 59 1.00 25.91 -12.83
CA ALA A 59 1.22 26.82 -13.95
C ALA A 59 -0.07 27.45 -14.49
N ARG A 60 -1.23 26.80 -14.31
CA ARG A 60 -2.52 27.28 -14.84
C ARG A 60 -2.98 28.56 -14.14
N ASP A 61 -2.67 28.71 -12.85
CA ASP A 61 -3.05 29.86 -12.01
C ASP A 61 -1.82 30.59 -11.42
N ALA A 62 -0.71 30.60 -12.16
CA ALA A 62 0.56 31.19 -11.73
C ALA A 62 0.44 32.70 -11.39
N LYS A 63 0.16 33.00 -10.12
CA LYS A 63 0.24 34.34 -9.51
C LYS A 63 1.14 34.29 -8.30
N LYS A 64 1.73 35.42 -7.91
CA LYS A 64 2.56 35.50 -6.70
C LYS A 64 1.70 35.14 -5.48
N GLY A 65 2.04 34.04 -4.80
CA GLY A 65 1.26 33.52 -3.66
C GLY A 65 0.08 32.62 -4.06
N ALA A 66 -0.06 32.25 -5.34
CA ALA A 66 -1.05 31.26 -5.77
C ALA A 66 -0.82 29.94 -5.03
N ARG A 67 -1.92 29.35 -4.58
CA ARG A 67 -1.97 28.06 -3.93
C ARG A 67 -2.87 27.16 -4.76
N VAL A 68 -2.51 25.89 -4.87
CA VAL A 68 -3.35 24.92 -5.59
C VAL A 68 -4.47 24.48 -4.67
N THR A 69 -5.72 24.61 -5.13
CA THR A 69 -6.91 24.13 -4.42
C THR A 69 -7.37 22.79 -4.98
N LYS A 70 -8.23 22.08 -4.24
CA LYS A 70 -8.92 20.89 -4.74
C LYS A 70 -9.63 21.14 -6.08
N LYS A 71 -10.30 22.29 -6.21
CA LYS A 71 -10.99 22.69 -7.43
C LYS A 71 -10.04 22.82 -8.63
N ASP A 72 -8.83 23.33 -8.41
CA ASP A 72 -7.83 23.48 -9.48
C ASP A 72 -7.34 22.12 -9.96
N VAL A 73 -7.12 21.18 -9.04
CA VAL A 73 -6.73 19.80 -9.35
C VAL A 73 -7.85 19.10 -10.14
N GLU A 74 -9.10 19.19 -9.69
CA GLU A 74 -10.26 18.59 -10.40
C GLU A 74 -10.44 19.20 -11.80
N ALA A 75 -10.30 20.52 -11.92
CA ALA A 75 -10.40 21.21 -13.22
C ALA A 75 -9.23 20.84 -14.16
N ALA A 76 -8.04 20.60 -13.62
CA ALA A 76 -6.89 20.12 -14.39
C ALA A 76 -7.04 18.65 -14.79
N LEU A 77 -7.59 17.81 -13.92
CA LEU A 77 -7.90 16.40 -14.17
C LEU A 77 -8.87 16.27 -15.34
N LEU A 78 -10.00 16.98 -15.28
CA LEU A 78 -11.00 16.98 -16.35
C LEU A 78 -10.41 17.47 -17.68
N TYR A 79 -9.70 18.60 -17.65
CA TYR A 79 -9.05 19.13 -18.84
C TYR A 79 -8.05 18.15 -19.45
N THR A 80 -7.25 17.48 -18.62
CA THR A 80 -6.22 16.54 -19.09
C THR A 80 -6.87 15.31 -19.72
N LYS A 81 -7.92 14.75 -19.10
CA LYS A 81 -8.70 13.66 -19.73
C LYS A 81 -9.19 14.06 -21.11
N GLU A 82 -9.90 15.17 -21.22
CA GLU A 82 -10.54 15.56 -22.48
C GLU A 82 -9.55 16.03 -23.56
N LYS A 83 -8.59 16.89 -23.18
CA LYS A 83 -7.77 17.64 -24.15
C LYS A 83 -6.38 17.06 -24.34
N VAL A 84 -5.86 16.31 -23.37
CA VAL A 84 -4.51 15.72 -23.42
C VAL A 84 -4.55 14.24 -23.76
N LEU A 85 -5.54 13.50 -23.26
CA LEU A 85 -5.64 12.05 -23.45
C LEU A 85 -6.62 11.70 -24.57
N ASP A 86 -7.90 12.02 -24.39
CA ASP A 86 -8.99 11.54 -25.23
C ASP A 86 -8.87 11.95 -26.70
N LYS A 87 -8.23 13.09 -26.97
CA LYS A 87 -7.92 13.56 -28.32
C LYS A 87 -7.11 12.53 -29.15
N TYR A 88 -6.35 11.65 -28.49
CA TYR A 88 -5.46 10.68 -29.15
C TYR A 88 -6.04 9.26 -29.22
N ASP A 89 -7.18 8.96 -28.58
CA ASP A 89 -7.87 7.66 -28.72
C ASP A 89 -8.89 7.74 -29.88
N LEU A 90 -8.38 7.85 -31.12
CA LEU A 90 -9.19 8.23 -32.28
C LEU A 90 -10.29 7.22 -32.64
N ASN A 91 -10.09 5.96 -32.25
CA ASN A 91 -10.93 4.82 -32.58
C ASN A 91 -11.58 4.17 -31.35
N ASN A 92 -11.49 4.81 -30.17
CA ASN A 92 -12.08 4.36 -28.90
C ASN A 92 -11.74 2.91 -28.54
N ASN A 93 -10.56 2.41 -28.92
CA ASN A 93 -10.12 1.06 -28.57
C ASN A 93 -8.83 1.07 -27.76
N GLY A 94 -8.56 2.20 -27.10
CA GLY A 94 -7.39 2.42 -26.28
C GLY A 94 -6.19 2.86 -27.11
N PHE A 95 -5.14 3.29 -26.43
CA PHE A 95 -4.02 3.97 -27.08
C PHE A 95 -3.02 2.99 -27.68
N SER A 96 -2.75 3.15 -28.97
CA SER A 96 -1.66 2.51 -29.70
C SER A 96 -0.32 3.21 -29.44
N LYS A 97 0.79 2.51 -29.74
CA LYS A 97 2.13 3.09 -29.63
C LYS A 97 2.27 4.40 -30.43
N ALA A 98 1.75 4.43 -31.67
CA ALA A 98 1.83 5.62 -32.51
C ALA A 98 1.03 6.81 -31.94
N GLU A 99 -0.14 6.55 -31.35
CA GLU A 99 -0.93 7.59 -30.67
C GLU A 99 -0.19 8.13 -29.45
N ILE A 100 0.41 7.25 -28.64
CA ILE A 100 1.22 7.61 -27.47
C ILE A 100 2.44 8.44 -27.86
N ASP A 101 3.14 8.07 -28.94
CA ASP A 101 4.34 8.77 -29.41
C ASP A 101 4.03 10.24 -29.80
N ASN A 102 2.79 10.53 -30.19
CA ASN A 102 2.32 11.87 -30.53
C ASN A 102 1.74 12.66 -29.34
N MET A 103 1.58 12.05 -28.16
CA MET A 103 1.08 12.74 -26.97
C MET A 103 2.08 13.77 -26.42
N SER A 104 1.55 14.71 -25.63
CA SER A 104 2.40 15.59 -24.80
C SER A 104 3.15 14.78 -23.73
N THR A 105 4.15 15.40 -23.10
CA THR A 105 4.90 14.77 -21.99
C THR A 105 3.96 14.29 -20.87
N LEU A 106 2.97 15.09 -20.49
CA LEU A 106 1.98 14.69 -19.49
C LEU A 106 1.18 13.45 -19.92
N GLY A 107 0.73 13.39 -21.17
CA GLY A 107 0.04 12.22 -21.71
C GLY A 107 0.92 10.97 -21.71
N LYS A 108 2.18 11.09 -22.14
CA LYS A 108 3.16 9.99 -22.14
C LYS A 108 3.44 9.47 -20.72
N LEU A 109 3.62 10.37 -19.75
CA LEU A 109 3.82 9.99 -18.34
C LEU A 109 2.59 9.27 -17.77
N THR A 110 1.39 9.73 -18.12
CA THR A 110 0.15 9.08 -17.66
C THR A 110 0.05 7.66 -18.20
N VAL A 111 0.34 7.46 -19.48
CA VAL A 111 0.36 6.13 -20.11
C VAL A 111 1.46 5.24 -19.52
N ALA A 112 2.65 5.79 -19.26
CA ALA A 112 3.74 5.05 -18.64
C ALA A 112 3.34 4.55 -17.25
N PHE A 113 2.75 5.41 -16.41
CA PHE A 113 2.28 5.03 -15.09
C PHE A 113 1.13 4.00 -15.15
N ALA A 114 0.16 4.18 -16.06
CA ALA A 114 -0.90 3.19 -16.27
C ALA A 114 -0.34 1.82 -16.71
N THR A 115 0.69 1.81 -17.55
CA THR A 115 1.38 0.58 -17.97
C THR A 115 2.12 -0.06 -16.81
N HIS A 116 2.75 0.74 -15.96
CA HIS A 116 3.39 0.29 -14.73
C HIS A 116 2.38 -0.38 -13.80
N LEU A 117 1.25 0.28 -13.50
CA LEU A 117 0.17 -0.27 -12.67
C LEU A 117 -0.36 -1.60 -13.22
N LYS A 118 -0.56 -1.68 -14.55
CA LYS A 118 -0.98 -2.94 -15.19
C LYS A 118 0.06 -4.04 -15.03
N ARG A 119 1.35 -3.72 -15.13
CA ARG A 119 2.43 -4.71 -14.94
C ARG A 119 2.47 -5.21 -13.50
N VAL A 120 2.31 -4.31 -12.53
CA VAL A 120 2.22 -4.65 -11.11
C VAL A 120 1.01 -5.56 -10.87
N ALA A 121 -0.17 -5.21 -11.38
CA ALA A 121 -1.37 -6.04 -11.26
C ALA A 121 -1.19 -7.44 -11.87
N LEU A 122 -0.59 -7.54 -13.07
CA LEU A 122 -0.28 -8.83 -13.68
C LEU A 122 0.74 -9.65 -12.88
N ALA A 123 1.74 -8.98 -12.29
CA ALA A 123 2.71 -9.65 -11.43
C ALA A 123 2.03 -10.20 -10.17
N ILE A 124 1.13 -9.42 -9.56
CA ILE A 124 0.28 -9.85 -8.43
C ILE A 124 -0.59 -11.04 -8.85
N GLU A 125 -1.30 -10.95 -9.97
CA GLU A 125 -2.16 -12.02 -10.45
C GLU A 125 -1.43 -13.33 -10.77
N SER A 126 -0.13 -13.26 -11.08
CA SER A 126 0.69 -14.40 -11.44
C SER A 126 1.33 -15.13 -10.25
N LYS A 127 1.32 -14.51 -9.07
CA LYS A 127 1.95 -15.08 -7.88
C LYS A 127 1.01 -16.07 -7.20
N THR A 128 1.53 -17.25 -6.90
CA THR A 128 0.85 -18.23 -6.06
C THR A 128 0.95 -17.83 -4.58
N PRO A 129 0.03 -18.28 -3.72
CA PRO A 129 0.17 -18.16 -2.27
C PRO A 129 1.53 -18.65 -1.76
N GLU A 130 2.03 -19.75 -2.30
CA GLU A 130 3.34 -20.30 -1.95
C GLU A 130 4.49 -19.36 -2.32
N ASP A 131 4.44 -18.74 -3.50
CA ASP A 131 5.45 -17.74 -3.90
C ASP A 131 5.46 -16.53 -2.95
N ILE A 132 4.27 -16.11 -2.48
CA ILE A 132 4.12 -14.97 -1.57
C ILE A 132 4.70 -15.34 -0.20
N ALA A 133 4.30 -16.49 0.36
CA ALA A 133 4.80 -16.98 1.64
C ALA A 133 6.33 -17.17 1.61
N GLN A 134 6.87 -17.81 0.57
CA GLN A 134 8.31 -18.00 0.41
C GLN A 134 9.05 -16.66 0.37
N LYS A 135 8.53 -15.68 -0.37
CA LYS A 135 9.18 -14.37 -0.44
C LYS A 135 9.12 -13.62 0.90
N LEU A 136 8.01 -13.74 1.63
CA LEU A 136 7.94 -13.20 2.99
C LEU A 136 8.99 -13.84 3.89
N THR A 137 9.22 -15.15 3.80
CA THR A 137 10.25 -15.83 4.59
C THR A 137 11.65 -15.27 4.30
N GLU A 138 11.96 -14.99 3.03
CA GLU A 138 13.23 -14.34 2.67
C GLU A 138 13.36 -12.92 3.24
N LEU A 139 12.25 -12.16 3.28
CA LEU A 139 12.24 -10.78 3.75
C LEU A 139 12.30 -10.68 5.28
N THR A 140 11.75 -11.67 5.99
CA THR A 140 11.72 -11.73 7.45
C THR A 140 12.89 -12.49 8.07
N ASP A 141 13.82 -13.01 7.27
CA ASP A 141 15.01 -13.69 7.78
C ASP A 141 15.86 -12.74 8.65
N GLY A 142 16.00 -13.10 9.93
CA GLY A 142 16.68 -12.30 10.95
C GLY A 142 15.89 -11.08 11.43
N VAL A 143 14.57 -11.01 11.17
CA VAL A 143 13.67 -9.98 11.70
C VAL A 143 13.04 -10.48 13.01
N PHE A 144 13.00 -9.61 14.00
CA PHE A 144 12.46 -9.83 15.34
C PHE A 144 11.29 -8.88 15.65
N PHE A 145 10.31 -9.35 16.40
CA PHE A 145 9.17 -8.53 16.79
C PHE A 145 9.45 -7.82 18.12
N THR A 146 9.48 -6.48 18.09
CA THR A 146 9.68 -5.64 19.29
C THR A 146 8.51 -4.68 19.54
N GLY A 147 7.44 -4.78 18.75
CA GLY A 147 6.28 -3.90 18.85
C GLY A 147 5.39 -4.18 20.06
N PHE A 148 4.31 -3.41 20.19
CA PHE A 148 3.28 -3.56 21.25
C PHE A 148 3.82 -3.63 22.69
N GLY A 149 4.97 -3.02 22.96
CA GLY A 149 5.60 -3.03 24.28
C GLY A 149 6.13 -4.41 24.70
N SER A 150 6.43 -5.29 23.73
CA SER A 150 7.04 -6.60 24.00
C SER A 150 8.37 -6.44 24.73
N GLU A 151 8.57 -7.20 25.79
CA GLU A 151 9.83 -7.23 26.56
C GLU A 151 10.88 -8.22 26.01
N GLY A 152 10.61 -8.88 24.88
CA GLY A 152 11.52 -9.85 24.26
C GLY A 152 11.71 -9.64 22.76
N ASP A 153 12.84 -10.17 22.25
CA ASP A 153 13.19 -10.22 20.83
C ASP A 153 12.78 -11.57 20.23
N GLU A 154 11.49 -11.74 19.95
CA GLU A 154 10.97 -12.99 19.40
C GLU A 154 11.07 -13.00 17.87
N PRO A 155 11.53 -14.09 17.24
CA PRO A 155 11.67 -14.14 15.79
C PRO A 155 10.30 -14.02 15.11
N VAL A 156 10.30 -13.44 13.91
CA VAL A 156 9.12 -13.41 13.04
C VAL A 156 9.13 -14.60 12.11
N GLU A 157 8.09 -15.42 12.20
CA GLU A 157 7.85 -16.55 11.31
C GLU A 157 6.74 -16.25 10.31
N VAL A 158 6.76 -16.92 9.16
CA VAL A 158 5.69 -16.79 8.16
C VAL A 158 4.67 -17.90 8.35
N ILE A 159 3.39 -17.52 8.37
CA ILE A 159 2.28 -18.47 8.32
C ILE A 159 1.68 -18.49 6.92
N HIS A 160 1.28 -19.68 6.50
CA HIS A 160 0.49 -19.92 5.29
C HIS A 160 -0.54 -21.01 5.60
N LEU A 161 -1.82 -20.63 5.65
CA LEU A 161 -2.92 -21.52 5.96
C LEU A 161 -3.80 -21.64 4.72
N GLN A 162 -3.96 -22.86 4.21
CA GLN A 162 -4.85 -23.11 3.09
C GLN A 162 -6.30 -22.99 3.57
N THR A 163 -6.97 -21.95 3.10
CA THR A 163 -8.38 -21.63 3.37
C THR A 163 -9.08 -21.22 2.07
N ASP A 164 -10.37 -20.92 2.13
CA ASP A 164 -11.19 -20.41 1.03
C ASP A 164 -12.05 -19.26 1.57
N LEU A 165 -11.38 -18.19 2.03
CA LEU A 165 -12.02 -17.03 2.66
C LEU A 165 -12.18 -15.88 1.67
N ASP A 166 -13.38 -15.27 1.68
CA ASP A 166 -13.65 -14.03 0.97
C ASP A 166 -13.33 -12.77 1.80
N TYR A 167 -13.21 -12.91 3.13
CA TYR A 167 -12.84 -11.82 4.04
C TYR A 167 -12.11 -12.36 5.29
N LEU A 168 -11.27 -11.52 5.90
CA LEU A 168 -10.55 -11.84 7.13
C LEU A 168 -10.91 -10.88 8.27
N ASP A 169 -11.30 -11.45 9.41
CA ASP A 169 -11.27 -10.80 10.71
C ASP A 169 -10.59 -11.68 11.76
N ALA A 170 -10.54 -11.19 13.00
CA ALA A 170 -9.90 -11.88 14.10
C ALA A 170 -10.54 -13.24 14.42
N GLN A 171 -11.87 -13.39 14.24
CA GLN A 171 -12.54 -14.67 14.48
C GLN A 171 -12.22 -15.66 13.36
N ALA A 172 -12.26 -15.24 12.10
CA ALA A 172 -11.89 -16.10 10.97
C ALA A 172 -10.43 -16.58 11.08
N LEU A 173 -9.53 -15.71 11.53
CA LEU A 173 -8.15 -16.09 11.83
C LEU A 173 -8.06 -17.08 13.00
N ALA A 174 -8.79 -16.84 14.09
CA ALA A 174 -8.84 -17.75 15.24
C ALA A 174 -9.32 -19.15 14.82
N ASP A 175 -10.40 -19.21 14.05
CA ASP A 175 -10.98 -20.46 13.53
C ASP A 175 -9.97 -21.20 12.63
N ALA A 176 -9.27 -20.48 11.74
CA ALA A 176 -8.26 -21.06 10.85
C ALA A 176 -7.03 -21.60 11.59
N LEU A 177 -6.66 -20.97 12.72
CA LEU A 177 -5.58 -21.40 13.60
C LEU A 177 -6.02 -22.49 14.60
N GLY A 178 -7.33 -22.74 14.72
CA GLY A 178 -7.90 -23.69 15.66
C GLY A 178 -7.95 -23.19 17.11
N TYR A 179 -8.00 -21.87 17.32
CA TYR A 179 -8.21 -21.29 18.64
C TYR A 179 -9.68 -21.37 19.07
N ASP A 180 -9.90 -21.71 20.34
CA ASP A 180 -11.20 -21.56 21.00
C ASP A 180 -11.25 -20.19 21.70
N THR A 181 -11.96 -19.22 21.12
CA THR A 181 -12.05 -17.86 21.65
C THR A 181 -12.81 -17.74 22.97
N SER A 182 -13.34 -18.85 23.49
CA SER A 182 -13.93 -18.92 24.83
C SER A 182 -12.93 -19.32 25.92
N THR A 183 -11.69 -19.71 25.57
CA THR A 183 -10.62 -19.98 26.53
C THR A 183 -9.66 -18.79 26.65
N PRO A 184 -9.01 -18.60 27.80
CA PRO A 184 -8.08 -17.48 28.00
C PRO A 184 -6.97 -17.39 26.95
N GLU A 185 -6.49 -18.53 26.42
CA GLU A 185 -5.44 -18.59 25.40
C GLU A 185 -5.93 -18.18 24.01
N GLY A 186 -7.21 -18.42 23.70
CA GLY A 186 -7.82 -18.07 22.42
C GLY A 186 -8.53 -16.72 22.41
N THR A 187 -8.67 -16.05 23.56
CA THR A 187 -9.27 -14.72 23.66
C THR A 187 -8.55 -13.72 22.75
N ILE A 188 -9.31 -12.94 21.98
CA ILE A 188 -8.80 -11.84 21.18
C ILE A 188 -8.57 -10.64 22.09
N GLU A 189 -7.32 -10.41 22.48
CA GLU A 189 -6.95 -9.32 23.39
C GLU A 189 -6.84 -7.98 22.65
N LYS A 190 -6.17 -7.99 21.49
CA LYS A 190 -6.07 -6.81 20.61
C LYS A 190 -6.35 -7.18 19.16
N GLN A 191 -7.06 -6.30 18.47
CA GLN A 191 -7.27 -6.40 17.03
C GLN A 191 -7.18 -5.03 16.35
N TYR A 192 -6.54 -5.01 15.19
CA TYR A 192 -6.42 -3.81 14.36
C TYR A 192 -6.62 -4.19 12.90
N THR A 193 -7.39 -3.40 12.16
CA THR A 193 -7.27 -3.37 10.71
C THR A 193 -5.99 -2.62 10.35
N TYR A 194 -5.17 -3.18 9.47
CA TYR A 194 -3.93 -2.54 9.06
C TYR A 194 -4.22 -1.17 8.44
N SER A 195 -3.48 -0.17 8.92
CA SER A 195 -3.37 1.14 8.30
C SER A 195 -1.90 1.57 8.29
N PRO A 196 -1.48 2.48 7.40
CA PRO A 196 -0.10 2.96 7.36
C PRO A 196 0.40 3.54 8.70
N GLU A 197 -0.49 4.06 9.54
CA GLU A 197 -0.19 4.56 10.87
C GLU A 197 0.22 3.44 11.85
N LEU A 198 -0.27 2.21 11.63
CA LEU A 198 0.08 1.04 12.45
C LEU A 198 1.53 0.59 12.23
N ASN A 199 2.20 1.05 11.17
CA ASN A 199 3.61 0.73 10.94
C ASN A 199 4.50 1.15 12.11
N PHE A 200 4.15 2.24 12.82
CA PHE A 200 4.89 2.68 14.01
C PHE A 200 4.77 1.72 15.20
N GLU A 201 3.66 0.98 15.30
CA GLU A 201 3.40 0.02 16.37
C GLU A 201 3.97 -1.37 16.04
N LEU A 202 3.94 -1.75 14.76
CA LEU A 202 4.49 -3.02 14.27
C LEU A 202 6.01 -3.00 14.17
N ILE A 203 6.57 -1.81 13.94
CA ILE A 203 7.97 -1.54 13.71
C ILE A 203 8.30 -0.44 14.70
N ASP A 204 8.79 -0.80 15.90
CA ASP A 204 9.18 0.21 16.89
C ASP A 204 10.27 1.12 16.28
N SER A 205 9.81 2.20 15.66
CA SER A 205 10.60 3.01 14.73
C SER A 205 11.58 3.91 15.47
N ILE A 206 11.56 3.89 16.80
CA ILE A 206 12.30 4.83 17.64
C ILE A 206 13.81 4.51 17.61
N TYR A 207 14.21 3.30 17.16
CA TYR A 207 15.62 2.88 17.16
C TYR A 207 16.24 2.54 15.79
N PHE A 208 15.49 2.45 14.68
CA PHE A 208 16.00 1.77 13.47
C PHE A 208 15.77 2.49 12.13
N THR A 209 15.54 3.80 12.11
CA THR A 209 15.18 4.54 10.88
C THR A 209 16.29 4.65 9.83
N ASP A 210 17.56 4.45 10.19
CA ASP A 210 18.71 4.53 9.29
C ASP A 210 19.49 3.20 9.12
N ASP A 211 19.04 2.11 9.75
CA ASP A 211 19.72 0.80 9.69
C ASP A 211 19.02 -0.17 8.72
N ASP A 212 19.74 -1.18 8.24
CA ASP A 212 19.26 -2.25 7.33
C ASP A 212 17.93 -2.87 7.77
N TYR A 213 17.66 -2.83 9.08
CA TYR A 213 16.44 -3.31 9.71
C TYR A 213 15.19 -2.54 9.25
N GLY A 214 15.20 -1.20 9.34
CA GLY A 214 14.06 -0.38 8.93
C GLY A 214 13.76 -0.49 7.42
N ILE A 215 14.78 -0.72 6.60
CA ILE A 215 14.62 -0.96 5.15
C ILE A 215 13.89 -2.28 4.92
N ARG A 216 14.32 -3.36 5.57
CA ARG A 216 13.68 -4.69 5.43
C ARG A 216 12.24 -4.67 5.90
N THR A 217 11.94 -4.06 7.04
CA THR A 217 10.56 -4.05 7.55
C THR A 217 9.63 -3.24 6.64
N ASN A 218 10.10 -2.13 6.08
CA ASN A 218 9.35 -1.40 5.05
C ASN A 218 9.13 -2.24 3.78
N GLU A 219 10.10 -3.09 3.40
CA GLU A 219 9.95 -4.02 2.28
C GLU A 219 8.89 -5.08 2.57
N VAL A 220 8.86 -5.64 3.79
CA VAL A 220 7.82 -6.58 4.25
C VAL A 220 6.43 -5.94 4.16
N VAL A 221 6.26 -4.73 4.71
CA VAL A 221 4.98 -4.00 4.68
C VAL A 221 4.50 -3.80 3.23
N ARG A 222 5.40 -3.31 2.36
CA ARG A 222 5.11 -3.10 0.95
C ARG A 222 4.75 -4.39 0.23
N TYR A 223 5.41 -5.49 0.60
CA TYR A 223 5.15 -6.78 0.01
C TYR A 223 3.77 -7.30 0.43
N MET A 224 3.47 -7.33 1.74
CA MET A 224 2.16 -7.76 2.24
C MET A 224 1.01 -6.93 1.64
N THR A 225 1.13 -5.60 1.66
CA THR A 225 0.09 -4.70 1.11
C THR A 225 -0.07 -4.78 -0.41
N ALA A 226 0.91 -5.30 -1.14
CA ALA A 226 0.82 -5.50 -2.57
C ALA A 226 0.11 -6.81 -2.96
N TYR A 227 0.25 -7.87 -2.16
CA TYR A 227 -0.20 -9.22 -2.52
C TYR A 227 -1.35 -9.75 -1.65
N LEU A 228 -1.64 -9.12 -0.51
CA LEU A 228 -2.67 -9.54 0.43
C LEU A 228 -3.75 -8.47 0.60
N THR A 229 -4.98 -8.91 0.80
CA THR A 229 -6.14 -8.09 1.18
C THR A 229 -6.54 -8.34 2.63
N ASP A 230 -7.40 -7.48 3.19
CA ASP A 230 -7.92 -7.62 4.55
C ASP A 230 -6.84 -7.86 5.60
N LEU A 231 -5.76 -7.07 5.51
CA LEU A 231 -4.67 -7.13 6.44
C LEU A 231 -5.16 -6.75 7.85
N ILE A 232 -5.00 -7.67 8.79
CA ILE A 232 -5.32 -7.49 10.20
C ILE A 232 -4.12 -7.82 11.08
N VAL A 233 -4.08 -7.19 12.24
CA VAL A 233 -3.15 -7.53 13.31
C VAL A 233 -3.97 -8.02 14.50
N VAL A 234 -3.63 -9.19 15.03
CA VAL A 234 -4.34 -9.83 16.14
C VAL A 234 -3.35 -10.32 17.19
N ILE A 235 -3.65 -10.06 18.46
CA ILE A 235 -2.94 -10.64 19.60
C ILE A 235 -3.92 -11.50 20.37
N PHE A 236 -3.59 -12.77 20.56
CA PHE A 236 -4.39 -13.71 21.34
C PHE A 236 -3.82 -13.89 22.75
N GLY A 237 -4.68 -14.24 23.70
CA GLY A 237 -4.32 -14.51 25.09
C GLY A 237 -4.65 -13.37 26.04
N GLU A 238 -5.30 -13.67 27.17
CA GLU A 238 -5.59 -12.69 28.23
C GLU A 238 -4.32 -12.29 29.00
N ASP A 239 -4.01 -10.98 29.05
CA ASP A 239 -2.82 -10.37 29.70
C ASP A 239 -2.58 -10.81 31.16
N LEU A 240 -3.66 -11.13 31.90
CA LEU A 240 -3.59 -11.48 33.32
C LEU A 240 -3.46 -12.99 33.59
N VAL A 241 -3.32 -13.82 32.55
CA VAL A 241 -3.22 -15.27 32.66
C VAL A 241 -1.82 -15.73 32.23
N ALA A 242 -1.13 -16.46 33.10
CA ALA A 242 0.18 -17.03 32.77
C ALA A 242 0.05 -18.11 31.67
N PRO A 243 0.99 -18.21 30.71
CA PRO A 243 2.24 -17.45 30.61
C PRO A 243 2.06 -16.04 29.98
N PRO A 244 2.97 -15.08 30.26
CA PRO A 244 2.92 -13.71 29.72
C PRO A 244 3.21 -13.61 28.20
N GLN A 245 3.09 -14.73 27.48
CA GLN A 245 3.45 -14.87 26.08
C GLN A 245 2.18 -14.93 25.24
N HIS A 246 1.95 -13.87 24.48
CA HIS A 246 0.74 -13.68 23.70
C HIS A 246 1.07 -13.84 22.22
N PRO A 247 0.54 -14.86 21.52
CA PRO A 247 0.72 -15.01 20.09
C PRO A 247 0.25 -13.77 19.34
N TRP A 248 1.14 -13.21 18.53
CA TRP A 248 0.85 -12.08 17.65
C TRP A 248 0.84 -12.54 16.20
N TYR A 249 -0.12 -12.02 15.44
CA TYR A 249 -0.28 -12.29 14.03
C TYR A 249 -0.49 -11.00 13.27
N TRP A 250 0.18 -10.87 12.12
CA TRP A 250 -0.16 -9.91 11.09
C TRP A 250 -0.44 -10.66 9.79
N ALA A 251 -1.70 -10.78 9.42
CA ALA A 251 -2.13 -11.67 8.35
C ALA A 251 -3.11 -10.99 7.41
N GLY A 252 -3.18 -11.50 6.18
CA GLY A 252 -4.14 -11.09 5.16
C GLY A 252 -4.51 -12.28 4.27
N ILE A 253 -5.44 -12.04 3.35
CA ILE A 253 -5.91 -13.04 2.40
C ILE A 253 -5.17 -12.89 1.07
N ALA A 254 -4.65 -14.00 0.56
CA ALA A 254 -4.16 -14.10 -0.81
C ALA A 254 -5.33 -14.30 -1.79
N LYS A 255 -5.06 -14.14 -3.09
CA LYS A 255 -6.11 -14.16 -4.14
C LYS A 255 -6.98 -15.43 -4.16
N ASP A 256 -6.47 -16.57 -3.71
CA ASP A 256 -7.20 -17.84 -3.66
C ASP A 256 -7.99 -18.06 -2.37
N GLY A 257 -8.01 -17.09 -1.46
CA GLY A 257 -8.68 -17.19 -0.17
C GLY A 257 -7.83 -17.79 0.95
N SER A 258 -6.56 -18.15 0.69
CA SER A 258 -5.61 -18.59 1.73
C SER A 258 -5.18 -17.43 2.64
N ILE A 259 -4.91 -17.75 3.90
CA ILE A 259 -4.33 -16.78 4.85
C ILE A 259 -2.80 -16.85 4.74
N ILE A 260 -2.16 -15.71 4.53
CA ILE A 260 -0.71 -15.57 4.60
C ILE A 260 -0.40 -14.42 5.55
N GLY A 261 0.63 -14.60 6.37
CA GLY A 261 0.99 -13.58 7.34
C GLY A 261 2.29 -13.85 8.04
N LEU A 262 2.49 -13.06 9.07
CA LEU A 262 3.59 -13.14 10.00
C LEU A 262 3.04 -13.57 11.36
N GLN A 263 3.81 -14.36 12.09
CA GLN A 263 3.56 -14.74 13.46
C GLN A 263 4.80 -14.45 14.32
N SER A 264 4.56 -14.04 15.55
CA SER A 264 5.58 -13.92 16.60
C SER A 264 4.90 -13.98 17.97
N GLN A 265 5.56 -13.52 19.01
CA GLN A 265 5.00 -13.41 20.35
C GLN A 265 5.23 -12.02 20.93
N VAL A 266 4.27 -11.58 21.74
CA VAL A 266 4.37 -10.39 22.56
C VAL A 266 4.54 -10.84 24.01
N ILE A 267 5.53 -10.29 24.70
CA ILE A 267 5.77 -10.60 26.11
C ILE A 267 5.37 -9.38 26.96
N TRP A 268 4.36 -9.54 27.82
CA TRP A 268 3.90 -8.50 28.76
C TRP A 268 4.14 -8.94 30.20
N THR A 269 4.96 -8.22 30.98
CA THR A 269 5.25 -8.56 32.39
C THR A 269 4.98 -7.44 33.39
#